data_AF-A0A352GRJ5-F1
#
_entry.id   AF-A0A352GRJ5-F1
#
_cell.length_a   1.000
_cell.length_b   1.000
_cell.length_c   1.000
_cell.angle_alpha   90.00
_cell.angle_beta   90.00
_cell.angle_gamma   90.00
#
_symmetry.space_group_name_H-M   'P 1'
#
loop_
_entity.id
_entity.type
_entity.pdbx_description
1 polymer ?
#
loop_
_entity_poly.entity_id
_entity_poly.type
_entity_poly.pdbx_seq_one_letter_code
_entity_poly.pdbx_strand_id
1 'polypeptide(L)'
;LADGWWFGAGHAAAGTFWISHSLTIDLARHGWLIPIAVLGFAGVLGLFPALAAALLYRLRRAGAAPGGGDALILAGVWTIGEWLRGWLFTGFPWNLMGTVWTFADA
;
A
#
# COMPACT_ATOMS: atom_id res chain seq x y z
N LEU A 1 12.02 5.23 6.72
CA LEU A 1 11.91 4.09 5.78
C LEU A 1 11.07 2.99 6.39
N ALA A 2 11.48 2.47 7.56
CA ALA A 2 10.68 1.53 8.33
C ALA A 2 9.26 2.06 8.61
N ASP A 3 9.11 3.34 8.95
CA ASP A 3 7.79 3.92 9.24
C ASP A 3 6.83 3.87 8.05
N GLY A 4 7.32 4.15 6.84
CA GLY A 4 6.52 4.07 5.62
C GLY A 4 6.10 2.64 5.31
N TRP A 5 6.97 1.66 5.58
CA TRP A 5 6.64 0.26 5.42
C TRP A 5 5.61 -0.21 6.46
N TRP A 6 5.81 0.11 7.74
CA TRP A 6 4.87 -0.26 8.81
C TRP A 6 3.50 0.37 8.61
N PHE A 7 3.45 1.63 8.18
CA PHE A 7 2.20 2.28 7.79
C PHE A 7 1.51 1.54 6.64
N GLY A 8 2.24 1.30 5.55
CA GLY A 8 1.69 0.64 4.37
C GLY A 8 1.24 -0.79 4.64
N ALA A 9 2.06 -1.58 5.34
CA ALA A 9 1.76 -2.95 5.70
C ALA A 9 0.58 -3.04 6.69
N GLY A 10 0.52 -2.15 7.68
CA GLY A 10 -0.62 -2.07 8.60
C GLY A 10 -1.92 -1.71 7.89
N HIS A 11 -1.89 -0.70 7.03
CA HIS A 11 -3.04 -0.30 6.22
C HIS A 11 -3.49 -1.44 5.28
N ALA A 12 -2.55 -2.09 4.60
CA ALA A 12 -2.83 -3.22 3.71
C ALA A 12 -3.37 -4.43 4.47
N ALA A 13 -2.79 -4.79 5.62
CA ALA A 13 -3.25 -5.91 6.43
C ALA A 13 -4.69 -5.69 6.93
N ALA A 14 -4.97 -4.51 7.47
CA ALA A 14 -6.32 -4.14 7.92
C ALA A 14 -7.31 -4.03 6.75
N GLY A 15 -6.88 -3.54 5.60
CA GLY A 15 -7.74 -3.36 4.43
C GLY A 15 -7.96 -4.62 3.58
N THR A 16 -7.11 -5.64 3.73
CA THR A 16 -7.15 -6.88 2.93
C THR A 16 -7.23 -8.16 3.76
N PHE A 17 -7.49 -8.05 5.07
CA PHE A 17 -7.68 -9.21 5.96
C PHE A 17 -8.72 -10.20 5.42
N TRP A 18 -9.71 -9.69 4.68
CA TRP A 18 -10.79 -10.48 4.11
C TRP A 18 -10.31 -11.56 3.14
N ILE A 19 -9.11 -11.45 2.57
CA ILE A 19 -8.49 -12.48 1.73
C ILE A 19 -8.37 -13.82 2.47
N SER A 20 -8.24 -13.78 3.80
CA SER A 20 -8.23 -15.00 4.63
C SER A 20 -9.48 -15.87 4.45
N HIS A 21 -10.66 -15.28 4.20
CA HIS A 21 -11.90 -16.03 4.04
C HIS A 21 -11.84 -17.01 2.87
N SER A 22 -11.12 -16.67 1.79
CA SER A 22 -10.92 -17.58 0.65
C SER A 22 -10.23 -18.88 1.05
N LEU A 23 -9.37 -18.85 2.07
CA LEU A 23 -8.66 -20.02 2.57
C LEU A 23 -9.51 -20.85 3.56
N THR A 24 -10.62 -20.30 4.04
CA THR A 24 -11.50 -21.00 4.97
C THR A 24 -12.47 -21.97 4.30
N ILE A 25 -12.58 -21.94 2.96
CA ILE A 25 -13.41 -22.88 2.18
C ILE A 25 -12.95 -24.33 2.39
N ASP A 26 -11.63 -24.57 2.45
CA ASP A 26 -11.04 -25.83 2.87
C ASP A 26 -9.98 -25.54 3.94
N LEU A 27 -10.47 -25.26 5.15
CA LEU A 27 -9.67 -24.82 6.28
C LEU A 27 -8.66 -25.89 6.74
N ALA A 28 -9.02 -27.17 6.68
CA ALA A 28 -8.14 -28.25 7.10
C ALA A 28 -6.87 -28.32 6.22
N ARG A 29 -7.01 -28.06 4.92
CA ARG A 29 -5.89 -28.02 3.98
C ARG A 29 -5.14 -26.70 3.98
N HIS A 30 -5.84 -25.56 4.04
CA HIS A 30 -5.25 -24.25 3.74
C HIS A 30 -5.16 -23.30 4.94
N GLY A 31 -5.75 -23.62 6.10
CA GLY A 31 -5.85 -22.70 7.24
C GLY A 31 -4.50 -22.21 7.76
N TRP A 32 -3.46 -23.05 7.71
CA TRP A 32 -2.10 -22.69 8.13
C TRP A 32 -1.46 -21.61 7.23
N LEU A 33 -1.95 -21.41 6.00
CA LEU A 33 -1.48 -20.37 5.09
C LEU A 33 -2.05 -18.99 5.42
N ILE A 34 -3.11 -18.88 6.22
CA ILE A 34 -3.76 -17.59 6.55
C ILE A 34 -2.76 -16.53 7.04
N PRO A 35 -1.91 -16.77 8.06
CA PRO A 35 -0.97 -15.74 8.51
C PRO A 35 0.03 -15.33 7.41
N ILE A 36 0.46 -16.28 6.56
CA ILE A 36 1.38 -16.02 5.46
C ILE A 36 0.69 -15.20 4.36
N ALA A 37 -0.54 -15.57 4.00
CA ALA A 37 -1.33 -14.88 2.99
C ALA A 37 -1.65 -13.45 3.41
N VAL A 38 -2.09 -13.23 4.65
CA VAL A 38 -2.44 -11.88 5.13
C VAL A 38 -1.19 -11.03 5.35
N LEU A 39 -0.23 -11.49 6.16
CA LEU A 39 0.93 -10.69 6.54
C LEU A 39 1.96 -10.60 5.42
N GLY A 40 2.18 -11.68 4.68
CA GLY A 40 3.09 -11.69 3.54
C GLY A 40 2.60 -10.77 2.43
N PHE A 41 1.32 -10.86 2.07
CA PHE A 41 0.74 -9.97 1.07
C PHE A 41 0.75 -8.50 1.52
N ALA A 42 0.33 -8.23 2.74
CA ALA A 42 0.39 -6.88 3.31
C ALA A 42 1.83 -6.34 3.37
N GLY A 43 2.80 -7.17 3.72
CA GLY A 43 4.21 -6.79 3.75
C GLY A 43 4.76 -6.42 2.38
N VAL A 44 4.34 -7.12 1.31
CA VAL A 44 4.67 -6.75 -0.08
C VAL A 44 4.00 -5.44 -0.47
N LEU A 45 2.72 -5.27 -0.18
CA LEU A 45 2.01 -4.01 -0.47
C LEU A 45 2.58 -2.82 0.32
N GLY A 46 3.09 -3.04 1.53
CA GLY A 46 3.76 -2.02 2.34
C GLY A 46 5.02 -1.45 1.70
N LEU A 47 5.61 -2.14 0.71
CA LEU A 47 6.76 -1.62 -0.04
C LEU A 47 6.42 -0.36 -0.85
N PHE A 48 5.18 -0.22 -1.35
CA PHE A 48 4.80 0.95 -2.15
C PHE A 48 4.80 2.25 -1.32
N PRO A 49 4.12 2.31 -0.15
CA PRO A 49 4.25 3.46 0.76
C PRO A 49 5.68 3.66 1.30
N ALA A 50 6.44 2.57 1.53
CA ALA A 50 7.83 2.67 1.93
C ALA A 50 8.70 3.38 0.87
N LEU A 51 8.51 3.04 -0.41
CA LEU A 51 9.19 3.67 -1.54
C LEU A 51 8.78 5.13 -1.70
N ALA A 52 7.50 5.46 -1.55
CA ALA A 52 7.02 6.84 -1.55
C ALA A 52 7.69 7.67 -0.44
N ALA A 53 7.73 7.15 0.80
CA ALA A 53 8.42 7.79 1.91
C ALA A 53 9.94 7.92 1.68
N ALA A 54 10.56 6.90 1.07
CA ALA A 54 11.97 6.91 0.71
C ALA A 54 12.30 8.02 -0.30
N LEU A 55 11.49 8.13 -1.35
CA LEU A 55 11.69 9.09 -2.42
C LEU A 55 11.43 10.52 -1.93
N LEU A 56 10.38 10.74 -1.13
CA LEU A 56 10.17 12.01 -0.45
C LEU A 56 11.40 12.40 0.38
N TYR A 57 11.90 11.49 1.23
CA TYR A 57 13.08 11.77 2.05
C TYR A 57 14.32 12.13 1.21
N ARG A 58 14.56 11.40 0.11
CA ARG A 58 15.67 11.66 -0.82
C ARG A 58 15.54 13.03 -1.50
N LEU A 59 14.35 13.36 -2.01
CA LEU A 59 14.08 14.62 -2.71
C LEU A 59 14.16 15.82 -1.75
N ARG A 60 13.70 15.66 -0.51
CA ARG A 60 13.87 16.66 0.55
C ARG A 60 15.34 16.97 0.82
N ARG A 61 16.18 15.94 0.96
CA ARG A 61 17.63 16.13 1.16
C ARG A 61 18.33 16.74 -0.04
N ALA A 62 17.81 16.55 -1.25
CA ALA A 62 18.32 17.17 -2.47
C ALA A 62 17.88 18.63 -2.64
N GLY A 63 17.10 19.19 -1.71
CA GLY A 63 16.61 20.57 -1.80
C GLY A 63 15.47 20.76 -2.81
N ALA A 64 14.84 19.68 -3.28
CA ALA A 64 13.78 19.73 -4.29
C ALA A 64 12.44 20.31 -3.77
N ALA A 65 12.33 20.61 -2.47
CA ALA A 65 11.13 21.12 -1.81
C ALA A 65 11.34 22.46 -1.06
N PRO A 66 11.78 23.55 -1.72
CA PRO A 66 11.84 24.85 -1.04
C PRO A 66 10.46 25.24 -0.51
N GLY A 67 10.41 25.82 0.70
CA GLY A 67 9.17 26.43 1.22
C GLY A 67 8.01 25.48 1.55
N GLY A 68 8.26 24.19 1.82
CA GLY A 68 7.22 23.27 2.30
C GLY A 68 6.50 22.48 1.20
N GLY A 69 7.09 22.35 0.01
CA GLY A 69 6.57 21.53 -1.10
C GLY A 69 6.48 20.01 -0.84
N ASP A 70 6.74 19.55 0.38
CA ASP A 70 6.74 18.15 0.80
C ASP A 70 5.40 17.45 0.50
N ALA A 71 4.28 18.16 0.66
CA ALA A 71 2.96 17.62 0.38
C ALA A 71 2.75 17.32 -1.12
N LEU A 72 3.23 18.20 -2.01
CA LEU A 72 3.14 18.01 -3.46
C LEU A 72 4.05 16.87 -3.92
N ILE A 73 5.27 16.80 -3.39
CA ILE A 73 6.18 15.69 -3.66
C ILE A 73 5.54 14.39 -3.19
N LEU A 74 5.02 14.34 -1.95
CA LEU A 74 4.35 13.16 -1.42
C LEU A 74 3.19 12.73 -2.30
N ALA A 75 2.32 13.67 -2.70
CA ALA A 75 1.19 13.38 -3.58
C ALA A 75 1.64 12.78 -4.92
N GLY A 76 2.69 13.33 -5.53
CA GLY A 76 3.24 12.81 -6.79
C GLY A 76 3.84 11.42 -6.64
N VAL A 77 4.74 11.21 -5.67
CA VAL A 77 5.40 9.92 -5.47
C VAL A 77 4.44 8.84 -4.98
N TRP A 78 3.44 9.22 -4.16
CA TRP A 78 2.36 8.33 -3.74
C TRP A 78 1.53 7.88 -4.94
N THR A 79 1.09 8.83 -5.78
CA THR A 79 0.29 8.52 -6.98
C THR A 79 1.04 7.61 -7.95
N ILE A 80 2.33 7.86 -8.18
CA ILE A 80 3.17 6.97 -9.00
C ILE A 80 3.29 5.59 -8.36
N GLY A 81 3.48 5.50 -7.04
CA GLY A 81 3.53 4.24 -6.30
C GLY A 81 2.25 3.42 -6.45
N GLU A 82 1.09 4.06 -6.29
CA GLU A 82 -0.22 3.43 -6.44
C GLU A 82 -0.51 3.01 -7.90
N TRP A 83 -0.07 3.82 -8.87
CA TRP A 83 -0.14 3.46 -10.28
C TRP A 83 0.70 2.20 -10.55
N LEU A 84 1.96 2.16 -10.09
CA LEU A 84 2.80 0.96 -10.22
C LEU A 84 2.17 -0.25 -9.52
N ARG A 85 1.56 -0.08 -8.34
CA ARG A 85 0.84 -1.14 -7.62
C ARG A 85 -0.33 -1.70 -8.43
N GLY A 86 -0.97 -0.86 -9.25
CA GLY A 86 -2.03 -1.27 -10.17
C GLY A 86 -1.56 -2.00 -11.43
N TRP A 87 -0.25 -2.03 -11.72
CA TRP A 87 0.30 -2.61 -12.96
C TRP A 87 1.29 -3.76 -12.73
N LEU A 88 2.17 -3.65 -11.73
CA LEU A 88 3.17 -4.66 -11.45
C LEU A 88 2.52 -5.97 -11.02
N PHE A 89 3.07 -7.10 -11.47
CA PHE A 89 2.59 -8.45 -11.12
C PHE A 89 1.09 -8.67 -11.40
N THR A 90 0.59 -8.17 -12.53
CA THR A 90 -0.84 -8.14 -12.93
C THR A 90 -1.72 -7.13 -12.19
N GLY A 91 -1.16 -6.44 -11.20
CA GLY A 91 -1.81 -5.32 -10.53
C GLY A 91 -2.74 -5.72 -9.38
N PHE A 92 -2.75 -4.90 -8.33
CA PHE A 92 -3.73 -5.00 -7.25
C PHE A 92 -4.11 -3.59 -6.74
N PRO A 93 -4.94 -2.83 -7.46
CA PRO A 93 -5.31 -1.45 -7.11
C PRO A 93 -6.47 -1.38 -6.09
N TRP A 94 -6.41 -2.18 -5.03
CA TRP A 94 -7.42 -2.18 -3.96
C TRP A 94 -7.14 -1.11 -2.90
N ASN A 95 -8.18 -0.56 -2.26
CA ASN A 95 -8.10 0.48 -1.22
C ASN A 95 -7.25 1.71 -1.61
N LEU A 96 -7.47 2.28 -2.79
CA LEU A 96 -6.81 3.54 -3.16
C LEU A 96 -7.30 4.67 -2.25
N MET A 97 -6.41 5.50 -1.71
CA MET A 97 -6.80 6.58 -0.77
C MET A 97 -7.86 7.53 -1.35
N GLY A 98 -7.88 7.74 -2.67
CA GLY A 98 -8.86 8.60 -3.32
C GLY A 98 -10.30 8.07 -3.32
N THR A 99 -10.51 6.76 -3.13
CA THR A 99 -11.86 6.16 -3.17
C THR A 99 -12.73 6.59 -2.00
N VAL A 100 -12.17 7.16 -0.93
CA VAL A 100 -12.97 7.73 0.16
C VAL A 100 -13.78 8.95 -0.28
N TRP A 101 -13.42 9.56 -1.41
CA TRP A 101 -14.10 10.73 -1.99
C TRP A 101 -14.96 10.37 -3.21
N THR A 102 -14.95 9.11 -3.65
CA THR A 102 -15.79 8.69 -4.77
C THR A 102 -17.22 8.51 -4.29
N PHE A 103 -18.17 9.07 -5.03
CA PHE A 103 -19.58 8.83 -4.80
C PHE A 103 -19.91 7.40 -5.25
N ALA A 104 -20.66 6.67 -4.44
CA ALA A 104 -21.30 5.45 -4.92
C ALA A 104 -22.41 5.89 -5.88
N ASP A 105 -22.35 5.43 -7.13
CA ASP A 105 -23.52 5.51 -8.01
C ASP A 105 -24.63 4.71 -7.31
N ALA A 106 -25.75 5.39 -7.03
CA ALA A 106 -26.91 4.83 -6.36
C ALA A 106 -27.67 3.83 -7.25
#